data_AF-A0A850X5K2-F1
#
_entry.id   AF-A0A850X5K2-F1
#
_cell.length_a   1.000
_cell.length_b   1.000
_cell.length_c   1.000
_cell.angle_alpha   90.00
_cell.angle_beta   90.00
_cell.angle_gamma   90.00
#
_symmetry.space_group_name_H-M   'P 1'
#
loop_
_entity.id
_entity.type
_entity.pdbx_description
1 polymer ?
#
loop_
_entity_poly.entity_id
_entity_poly.type
_entity_poly.pdbx_seq_one_letter_code
_entity_poly.pdbx_strand_id
1 'polypeptide(L)'
;TEVTEKLEEVVMIWIKEIRRVLVASEQIRRGTDDVGPSAELEYWKARMSSFNSLLDEIKSSRVRKIISILQAARSKTLKQWKELDGNVTFAANEAKDNVRYLYTLDKFFGPLVEASPV
;
A
#
# COMPACT_ATOMS: atom_id res chain seq x y z
N THR A 1 16.56 -7.52 27.19
CA THR A 1 17.49 -8.46 26.54
C THR A 1 17.93 -7.84 25.24
N GLU A 2 19.24 -7.71 25.01
CA GLU A 2 19.86 -7.05 23.86
C GLU A 2 19.28 -7.46 22.49
N VAL A 3 18.89 -8.73 22.33
CA VAL A 3 18.26 -9.24 21.09
C VAL A 3 16.92 -8.54 20.80
N THR A 4 16.11 -8.31 21.83
CA THR A 4 14.81 -7.65 21.67
C THR A 4 14.99 -6.22 21.19
N GLU A 5 15.95 -5.49 21.76
CA GLU A 5 16.25 -4.09 21.41
C GLU A 5 16.70 -3.98 19.94
N LYS A 6 17.61 -4.86 19.49
CA LYS A 6 18.03 -4.90 18.07
C LYS A 6 16.86 -5.21 17.12
N LEU A 7 15.94 -6.09 17.51
CA LEU A 7 14.75 -6.38 16.70
C LEU A 7 13.77 -5.19 16.68
N GLU A 8 13.64 -4.45 17.78
CA GLU A 8 12.86 -3.22 17.82
C GLU A 8 13.42 -2.16 16.87
N GLU A 9 14.73 -1.96 16.84
CA GLU A 9 15.40 -1.05 15.90
C GLU A 9 15.10 -1.42 14.44
N VAL A 10 15.22 -2.71 14.10
CA VAL A 10 14.91 -3.20 12.76
C VAL A 10 13.45 -2.93 12.39
N VAL A 11 12.50 -3.21 13.28
CA VAL A 11 11.08 -2.95 13.02
C VAL A 11 10.80 -1.45 12.91
N MET A 12 11.48 -0.60 13.69
CA MET A 12 11.35 0.86 13.57
C MET A 12 11.85 1.38 12.22
N ILE A 13 12.93 0.81 11.68
CA ILE A 13 13.39 1.12 10.32
C ILE A 13 12.32 0.75 9.30
N TRP A 14 11.76 -0.46 9.39
CA TRP A 14 10.68 -0.89 8.48
C TRP A 14 9.46 0.02 8.56
N ILE A 15 9.05 0.41 9.77
CA ILE A 15 7.95 1.35 9.98
C ILE A 15 8.23 2.66 9.25
N LYS A 16 9.44 3.21 9.39
CA LYS A 16 9.82 4.48 8.74
C LYS A 16 9.78 4.38 7.23
N GLU A 17 10.37 3.34 6.65
CA GLU A 17 10.43 3.19 5.19
C GLU A 17 9.04 2.93 4.58
N ILE A 18 8.22 2.09 5.21
CA ILE A 18 6.86 1.83 4.73
C ILE A 18 5.98 3.09 4.85
N ARG A 19 6.12 3.89 5.93
CA ARG A 19 5.41 5.18 6.03
C ARG A 19 5.82 6.13 4.92
N ARG A 20 7.10 6.17 4.52
CA ARG A 20 7.53 6.97 3.35
C ARG A 20 6.86 6.52 2.07
N VAL A 21 6.76 5.21 1.84
CA VAL A 21 6.05 4.66 0.66
C VAL A 21 4.58 5.07 0.67
N LEU A 22 3.88 4.94 1.81
CA LEU A 22 2.50 5.40 1.95
C LEU A 22 2.34 6.89 1.62
N VAL A 23 3.18 7.76 2.20
CA VAL A 23 3.14 9.22 1.96
C VAL A 23 3.46 9.56 0.51
N ALA A 24 4.53 9.00 -0.06
CA ALA A 24 4.92 9.27 -1.44
C ALA A 24 3.82 8.83 -2.42
N SER A 25 3.21 7.68 -2.17
CA SER A 25 2.10 7.18 -2.98
C SER A 25 0.89 8.12 -2.96
N GLU A 26 0.60 8.75 -1.81
CA GLU A 26 -0.50 9.71 -1.66
C GLU A 26 -0.18 11.05 -2.33
N GLN A 27 1.08 11.48 -2.34
CA GLN A 27 1.51 12.67 -3.05
C GLN A 27 1.41 12.52 -4.57
N ILE A 28 1.79 11.35 -5.11
CA ILE A 28 1.64 11.06 -6.54
C ILE A 28 0.17 11.20 -6.95
N ARG A 29 -0.76 10.67 -6.14
CA ARG A 29 -2.21 10.77 -6.38
C ARG A 29 -2.67 12.21 -6.60
N ARG A 30 -2.26 13.13 -5.72
CA ARG A 30 -2.63 14.56 -5.79
C ARG A 30 -2.01 15.27 -7.01
N GLY A 31 -0.92 14.74 -7.55
CA GLY A 31 -0.28 15.27 -8.76
C GLY A 31 -0.94 14.81 -10.05
N THR A 32 -1.86 13.85 -10.00
CA THR A 32 -2.52 13.26 -11.18
C THR A 32 -3.98 13.69 -11.33
N ASP A 33 -4.44 14.73 -10.64
CA ASP A 33 -5.85 15.14 -10.63
C ASP A 33 -6.40 15.60 -12.01
N ASP A 34 -5.56 15.73 -13.05
CA ASP A 34 -5.92 16.19 -14.40
C ASP A 34 -5.60 15.14 -15.50
N VAL A 35 -5.55 13.84 -15.15
CA VAL A 35 -5.21 12.77 -16.12
C VAL A 35 -6.45 12.00 -16.59
N GLY A 36 -6.46 11.59 -17.85
CA GLY A 36 -7.58 10.86 -18.44
C GLY A 36 -7.74 9.42 -17.88
N PRO A 37 -8.89 8.76 -18.14
CA PRO A 37 -9.27 7.49 -17.52
C PRO A 37 -8.24 6.35 -17.66
N SER A 38 -7.55 6.27 -18.81
CA SER A 38 -6.52 5.26 -19.04
C SER A 38 -5.30 5.46 -18.13
N ALA A 39 -4.91 6.71 -17.87
CA ALA A 39 -3.80 7.02 -16.98
C ALA A 39 -4.18 6.75 -15.51
N GLU A 40 -5.43 7.03 -15.11
CA GLU A 40 -5.93 6.65 -13.78
C GLU A 40 -5.89 5.14 -13.57
N LEU A 41 -6.34 4.35 -14.56
CA LEU A 41 -6.35 2.89 -14.47
C LEU A 41 -4.93 2.33 -14.30
N GLU A 42 -3.97 2.81 -15.09
CA GLU A 42 -2.57 2.37 -14.98
C GLU A 42 -1.94 2.78 -13.65
N TYR A 43 -2.25 3.98 -13.14
CA TYR A 43 -1.83 4.40 -11.80
C TYR A 43 -2.33 3.43 -10.72
N TRP A 44 -3.63 3.12 -10.71
CA TRP A 44 -4.21 2.23 -9.70
C TRP A 44 -3.70 0.79 -9.82
N LYS A 45 -3.44 0.28 -11.03
CA LYS A 45 -2.77 -1.02 -11.23
C LYS A 45 -1.36 -1.05 -10.65
N ALA A 46 -0.56 -0.03 -10.94
CA ALA A 46 0.81 0.07 -10.42
C ALA A 46 0.82 0.16 -8.89
N ARG A 47 -0.10 0.96 -8.32
CA ARG A 47 -0.30 1.08 -6.87
C ARG A 47 -0.71 -0.27 -6.26
N MET A 48 -1.70 -0.96 -6.85
CA MET A 48 -2.15 -2.27 -6.39
C MET A 48 -1.00 -3.29 -6.38
N SER A 49 -0.23 -3.38 -7.46
CA SER A 49 0.93 -4.27 -7.55
C SER A 49 1.96 -4.00 -6.46
N SER A 50 2.26 -2.72 -6.22
CA SER A 50 3.24 -2.31 -5.21
C SER A 50 2.78 -2.67 -3.79
N PHE A 51 1.54 -2.37 -3.44
CA PHE A 51 1.00 -2.65 -2.09
C PHE A 51 0.74 -4.14 -1.86
N ASN A 52 0.36 -4.92 -2.88
CA ASN A 52 0.27 -6.38 -2.76
C ASN A 52 1.65 -6.99 -2.48
N SER A 53 2.69 -6.57 -3.21
CA SER A 53 4.06 -7.04 -2.98
C SER A 53 4.53 -6.71 -1.55
N LEU A 54 4.18 -5.52 -1.06
CA LEU A 54 4.48 -5.13 0.31
C LEU A 54 3.72 -5.96 1.35
N LEU A 55 2.44 -6.26 1.12
CA LEU A 55 1.66 -7.15 1.98
C LEU A 55 2.26 -8.56 2.03
N ASP A 56 2.77 -9.08 0.92
CA ASP A 56 3.42 -10.38 0.87
C ASP A 56 4.71 -10.39 1.70
N GLU A 57 5.52 -9.33 1.62
CA GLU A 57 6.72 -9.20 2.44
C GLU A 57 6.40 -9.08 3.94
N ILE A 58 5.36 -8.31 4.30
CA ILE A 58 4.87 -8.21 5.69
C ILE A 58 4.41 -9.58 6.21
N LYS A 59 3.77 -10.39 5.37
CA LYS A 59 3.30 -11.74 5.70
C LYS A 59 4.41 -12.80 5.64
N SER A 60 5.61 -12.44 5.18
CA SER A 60 6.73 -13.37 5.06
C SER A 60 7.04 -14.05 6.40
N SER A 61 7.54 -15.28 6.32
CA SER A 61 7.87 -16.07 7.52
C SER A 61 8.91 -15.38 8.40
N ARG A 62 9.85 -14.64 7.79
CA ARG A 62 10.89 -13.86 8.46
C ARG A 62 10.29 -12.73 9.29
N VAL A 63 9.43 -11.90 8.69
CA VAL A 63 8.77 -10.79 9.40
C VAL A 63 7.88 -11.32 10.51
N ARG A 64 7.05 -12.33 10.24
CA ARG A 64 6.19 -12.94 11.26
C ARG A 64 6.97 -13.46 12.47
N LYS A 65 8.11 -14.14 12.26
CA LYS A 65 8.96 -14.61 13.36
C LYS A 65 9.45 -13.47 14.24
N ILE A 66 9.95 -12.38 13.65
CA ILE A 66 10.44 -11.22 14.39
C ILE A 66 9.30 -10.57 15.20
N ILE A 67 8.13 -10.39 14.59
CA ILE A 67 6.96 -9.85 15.28
C ILE A 67 6.49 -10.76 16.42
N SER A 68 6.53 -12.09 16.25
CA SER A 68 6.19 -13.04 17.32
C SER A 68 7.16 -12.97 18.51
N ILE A 69 8.46 -12.79 18.26
CA ILE A 69 9.46 -12.59 19.34
C ILE A 69 9.15 -11.31 20.11
N LEU A 70 8.91 -10.20 19.40
CA LEU A 70 8.55 -8.92 20.02
C LEU A 70 7.23 -9.01 20.79
N GLN A 71 6.28 -9.82 20.32
CA GLN A 71 5.02 -10.10 21.00
C GLN A 71 5.22 -10.87 22.31
N ALA A 72 6.05 -11.91 22.31
CA ALA A 72 6.42 -12.63 23.53
C ALA A 72 7.12 -11.70 24.55
N ALA A 73 7.94 -10.77 24.05
CA ALA A 73 8.62 -9.76 24.86
C ALA A 73 7.73 -8.57 25.27
N ARG A 74 6.45 -8.52 24.83
CA ARG A 74 5.50 -7.42 25.09
C ARG A 74 6.05 -6.04 24.69
N SER A 75 6.77 -5.98 23.57
CA SER A 75 7.35 -4.75 23.05
C SER A 75 6.31 -3.67 22.76
N LYS A 76 6.63 -2.41 23.09
CA LYS A 76 5.78 -1.25 22.78
C LYS A 76 5.72 -0.94 21.28
N THR A 77 6.73 -1.36 20.51
CA THR A 77 6.83 -1.15 19.06
C THR A 77 5.71 -1.83 18.28
N LEU A 78 5.11 -2.89 18.85
CA LEU A 78 3.99 -3.62 18.24
C LEU A 78 2.76 -2.75 17.98
N LYS A 79 2.53 -1.71 18.79
CA LYS A 79 1.40 -0.79 18.55
C LYS A 79 1.57 -0.06 17.22
N GLN A 80 2.76 0.47 16.97
CA GLN A 80 3.07 1.19 15.73
C GLN A 80 3.11 0.25 14.53
N TRP A 81 3.63 -0.97 14.71
CA TRP A 81 3.61 -1.99 13.66
C TRP A 81 2.18 -2.36 13.22
N LYS A 82 1.27 -2.60 14.18
CA LYS A 82 -0.13 -2.93 13.87
C LYS A 82 -0.86 -1.81 13.14
N GLU A 83 -0.63 -0.56 13.53
CA GLU A 83 -1.18 0.61 12.83
C GLU A 83 -0.68 0.66 11.38
N LEU A 84 0.62 0.46 11.19
CA LEU A 84 1.23 0.45 9.85
C LEU A 84 0.67 -0.67 8.96
N ASP A 85 0.59 -1.90 9.48
CA ASP A 85 0.04 -3.06 8.77
C ASP A 85 -1.43 -2.83 8.35
N GLY A 86 -2.22 -2.20 9.24
CA GLY A 86 -3.58 -1.74 8.93
C GLY A 86 -3.61 -0.72 7.80
N ASN A 87 -2.74 0.29 7.83
CA ASN A 87 -2.67 1.32 6.79
C ASN A 87 -2.26 0.74 5.43
N VAL A 88 -1.30 -0.19 5.41
CA VAL A 88 -0.89 -0.90 4.18
C VAL A 88 -2.03 -1.74 3.64
N THR A 89 -2.74 -2.46 4.50
CA THR A 89 -3.92 -3.27 4.11
C THR A 89 -5.03 -2.39 3.55
N PHE A 90 -5.29 -1.24 4.17
CA PHE A 90 -6.27 -0.27 3.68
C PHE A 90 -5.89 0.24 2.28
N ALA A 91 -4.65 0.68 2.07
CA ALA A 91 -4.18 1.18 0.77
C ALA A 91 -4.21 0.11 -0.32
N ALA A 92 -3.92 -1.15 0.01
CA ALA A 92 -4.01 -2.26 -0.93
C ALA A 92 -5.46 -2.54 -1.36
N ASN A 93 -6.40 -2.53 -0.42
CA ASN A 93 -7.83 -2.72 -0.70
C ASN A 93 -8.40 -1.56 -1.52
N GLU A 94 -8.08 -0.32 -1.17
CA GLU A 94 -8.45 0.87 -1.94
C GLU A 94 -8.00 0.74 -3.40
N ALA A 95 -6.73 0.38 -3.62
CA ALA A 95 -6.21 0.23 -4.98
C ALA A 95 -6.93 -0.89 -5.75
N LYS A 96 -7.18 -2.02 -5.10
CA LYS A 96 -7.92 -3.14 -5.70
C LYS A 96 -9.35 -2.76 -6.10
N ASP A 97 -10.05 -2.06 -5.21
CA ASP A 97 -11.42 -1.63 -5.47
C ASP A 97 -11.47 -0.60 -6.60
N ASN A 98 -10.56 0.38 -6.60
CA ASN A 98 -10.49 1.38 -7.68
C ASN A 98 -10.15 0.76 -9.03
N VAL A 99 -9.22 -0.20 -9.10
CA VAL A 99 -8.97 -0.97 -10.33
C VAL A 99 -10.25 -1.65 -10.81
N ARG A 100 -11.01 -2.30 -9.92
CA ARG A 100 -12.26 -2.98 -10.27
C ARG A 100 -13.32 -2.01 -10.80
N TYR A 101 -13.49 -0.86 -10.15
CA TYR A 101 -14.44 0.16 -10.59
C TYR A 101 -14.06 0.73 -11.96
N LEU A 102 -12.79 1.15 -12.13
CA LEU A 102 -12.31 1.71 -13.39
C LEU A 102 -12.40 0.70 -14.54
N TYR A 103 -12.07 -0.58 -14.32
CA TYR A 103 -12.29 -1.62 -15.33
C TYR A 103 -13.76 -1.80 -15.73
N THR A 104 -14.69 -1.55 -14.81
CA THR A 104 -16.12 -1.62 -15.10
C THR A 104 -16.54 -0.42 -15.97
N LEU A 105 -15.96 0.76 -15.71
CA LEU A 105 -16.22 1.99 -16.44
C LEU A 105 -15.51 2.06 -17.80
N ASP A 106 -14.38 1.37 -17.97
CA ASP A 106 -13.57 1.32 -19.20
C ASP A 106 -14.40 0.95 -20.45
N LYS A 107 -15.38 0.07 -20.27
CA LYS A 107 -16.33 -0.36 -21.32
C LYS A 107 -17.21 0.78 -21.86
N PHE A 108 -17.34 1.87 -21.12
CA PHE A 108 -18.12 3.05 -21.49
C PHE A 108 -17.24 4.22 -21.95
N PHE A 109 -15.94 4.21 -21.61
CA PHE A 109 -15.01 5.26 -22.04
C PHE A 109 -14.63 5.14 -23.52
N GLY A 110 -14.53 3.92 -24.07
CA GLY A 110 -14.25 3.71 -25.50
C GLY A 110 -15.19 4.51 -26.43
N PRO A 111 -16.53 4.35 -26.32
CA PRO A 111 -17.50 5.11 -27.10
C PRO A 111 -17.44 6.63 -26.89
N LEU A 112 -17.06 7.10 -25.69
CA LEU A 112 -16.96 8.52 -25.35
C LEU A 112 -15.70 9.19 -25.91
N VAL A 113 -14.59 8.44 -26.04
CA VAL A 113 -13.36 8.92 -26.68
C VAL A 113 -13.53 9.01 -28.20
N GLU A 114 -14.31 8.09 -28.80
CA GLU A 114 -14.64 8.12 -30.23
C GLU A 114 -15.74 9.12 -30.60
N ALA A 115 -16.57 9.53 -29.64
CA ALA A 115 -17.60 10.54 -29.85
C ALA A 115 -16.99 11.94 -29.84
N SER A 116 -16.75 12.53 -31.02
CA SER A 116 -16.51 13.97 -31.13
C SER A 116 -17.73 14.74 -30.64
N PRO A 117 -17.57 15.81 -29.83
CA PRO A 117 -18.66 16.72 -29.53
C PRO A 117 -19.07 17.42 -30.83
N VAL A 118 -20.37 17.49 -31.08
CA VAL A 118 -20.97 18.29 -32.16
C VAL A 118 -20.90 19.77 -31.85
#